data_AF-A0A0C1RKU0-F1
#
_entry.id   AF-A0A0C1RKU0-F1
#
_cell.length_a   1.000
_cell.length_b   1.000
_cell.length_c   1.000
_cell.angle_alpha   90.00
_cell.angle_beta   90.00
_cell.angle_gamma   90.00
#
_symmetry.space_group_name_H-M   'P 1'
#
loop_
_entity.id
_entity.type
_entity.pdbx_description
1 polymer ?
#
loop_
_entity_poly.entity_id
_entity_poly.type
_entity_poly.pdbx_seq_one_letter_code
_entity_poly.pdbx_strand_id
1 'polypeptide(L)'
;MSIPVDPGQLETQLKQFGYSAFLLTVRDDETSHVAHMTFRFENDSIYCPISKSAARNVEKRSKVVVLWPPYATDGYSMIVDAECVAEGEELKVTPK
;
A
#
# COMPACT_ATOMS: atom_id res chain seq x y z
N MET A 1 6.51 19.03 3.08
CA MET A 1 5.08 19.38 2.95
C MET A 1 4.36 18.09 2.60
N SER A 2 3.34 17.70 3.39
CA SER A 2 2.48 16.55 3.08
C SER A 2 1.23 17.07 2.38
N ILE A 3 0.85 16.44 1.27
CA ILE A 3 -0.40 16.75 0.55
C ILE A 3 -1.39 15.65 0.93
N PRO A 4 -2.44 15.95 1.71
CA PRO A 4 -3.43 14.94 2.03
C PRO A 4 -4.15 14.53 0.75
N VAL A 5 -4.21 13.23 0.50
CA VAL A 5 -5.03 12.65 -0.56
C VAL A 5 -6.38 12.31 0.05
N ASP A 6 -7.44 12.91 -0.49
CA ASP A 6 -8.80 12.49 -0.19
C ASP A 6 -8.97 11.03 -0.66
N PRO A 7 -9.43 10.08 0.20
CA PRO A 7 -9.72 8.72 -0.23
C PRO A 7 -10.63 8.63 -1.47
N GLY A 8 -11.56 9.59 -1.65
CA GLY A 8 -12.40 9.69 -2.84
C GLY A 8 -11.65 10.06 -4.14
N GLN A 9 -10.39 10.48 -4.05
CA GLN A 9 -9.51 10.78 -5.18
C GLN A 9 -8.42 9.73 -5.41
N LEU A 10 -8.41 8.65 -4.63
CA LEU A 10 -7.34 7.66 -4.67
C LEU A 10 -7.17 7.06 -6.06
N GLU A 11 -8.24 6.70 -6.77
CA GLU A 11 -8.14 6.14 -8.11
C GLU A 11 -7.50 7.14 -9.10
N THR A 12 -7.85 8.42 -9.00
CA THR A 12 -7.24 9.49 -9.81
C THR A 12 -5.75 9.61 -9.53
N GLN A 13 -5.35 9.55 -8.26
CA GLN A 13 -3.93 9.58 -7.89
C GLN A 13 -3.20 8.32 -8.37
N LEU A 14 -3.78 7.14 -8.23
CA LEU A 14 -3.19 5.89 -8.74
C LEU A 14 -2.99 5.90 -10.25
N LYS A 15 -3.90 6.51 -11.02
CA LYS A 15 -3.71 6.71 -12.47
C LYS A 15 -2.50 7.59 -12.79
N GLN A 16 -2.15 8.53 -11.91
CA GLN A 16 -1.02 9.43 -12.08
C GLN A 16 0.30 8.83 -11.59
N PHE A 17 0.31 8.23 -10.40
CA PHE A 17 1.49 7.61 -9.78
C PHE A 17 1.81 6.23 -10.36
N GLY A 18 0.84 5.59 -11.01
CA GLY A 18 0.90 4.21 -11.44
C GLY A 18 0.59 3.24 -10.31
N TYR A 19 0.65 1.95 -10.65
CA TYR A 19 0.22 0.86 -9.77
C TYR A 19 1.38 0.12 -9.11
N SER A 20 2.62 0.53 -9.34
CA SER A 20 3.81 -0.04 -8.69
C SER A 20 4.19 0.79 -7.48
N ALA A 21 4.26 0.17 -6.32
CA ALA A 21 4.55 0.85 -5.06
C ALA A 21 5.22 -0.09 -4.05
N PHE A 22 5.59 0.47 -2.90
CA PHE A 22 6.18 -0.26 -1.80
C PHE A 22 5.14 -0.50 -0.71
N LEU A 23 4.92 -1.76 -0.35
CA LEU A 23 4.17 -2.16 0.83
C LEU A 23 5.12 -2.25 2.02
N LEU A 24 4.86 -1.45 3.06
CA LEU A 24 5.59 -1.46 4.31
C LEU A 24 4.73 -2.18 5.36
N THR A 25 5.26 -3.29 5.85
CA THR A 25 4.66 -4.09 6.94
C THR A 25 5.62 -4.13 8.13
N VAL A 26 5.13 -4.53 9.30
CA VAL A 26 5.96 -4.65 10.51
C VAL A 26 6.23 -6.12 10.82
N ARG A 27 7.50 -6.47 10.99
CA ARG A 27 7.95 -7.82 11.36
C ARG A 27 7.70 -8.11 12.85
N ASP A 28 7.95 -9.35 13.25
CA ASP A 28 7.82 -9.79 14.64
C ASP A 28 8.82 -9.13 15.60
N ASP A 29 9.98 -8.72 15.11
CA ASP A 29 11.02 -8.00 15.85
C ASP A 29 10.83 -6.47 15.82
N GLU A 30 9.62 -6.01 15.47
CA GLU A 30 9.23 -4.60 15.37
C GLU A 30 9.99 -3.78 14.30
N THR A 31 10.75 -4.46 13.42
CA THR A 31 11.40 -3.79 12.29
C THR A 31 10.49 -3.70 11.06
N SER A 32 10.72 -2.69 10.22
CA SER A 32 10.01 -2.53 8.95
C SER A 32 10.44 -3.57 7.91
N HIS A 33 9.46 -4.14 7.21
CA HIS A 33 9.65 -4.94 6.01
C HIS A 33 9.05 -4.19 4.82
N VAL A 34 9.89 -3.93 3.81
CA VAL A 34 9.51 -3.24 2.57
C VAL A 34 9.49 -4.24 1.42
N ALA A 35 8.40 -4.26 0.65
CA ALA A 35 8.29 -5.05 -0.57
C ALA A 35 7.76 -4.19 -1.72
N HIS A 36 8.43 -4.25 -2.88
CA HIS A 36 7.90 -3.68 -4.11
C HIS A 36 6.81 -4.58 -4.69
N MET A 37 5.61 -4.03 -4.91
CA MET A 37 4.42 -4.76 -5.31
C MET A 37 3.73 -4.03 -6.46
N THR A 38 3.05 -4.80 -7.32
CA THR A 38 2.06 -4.25 -8.25
C THR A 38 0.69 -4.35 -7.62
N PHE A 39 0.00 -3.23 -7.56
CA PHE A 39 -1.32 -3.08 -6.99
C PHE A 39 -2.40 -3.01 -8.08
N ARG A 40 -3.63 -3.26 -7.68
CA ARG A 40 -4.83 -3.11 -8.50
C ARG A 40 -5.86 -2.36 -7.67
N PHE A 41 -6.61 -1.46 -8.28
CA PHE A 41 -7.71 -0.78 -7.62
C PHE A 41 -9.04 -1.41 -8.05
N GLU A 42 -9.88 -1.80 -7.09
CA GLU A 42 -11.20 -2.37 -7.33
C GLU A 42 -12.09 -2.12 -6.10
N ASN A 43 -13.35 -1.74 -6.30
CA ASN A 43 -14.35 -1.56 -5.24
C ASN A 43 -13.83 -0.72 -4.04
N ASP A 44 -13.22 0.43 -4.33
CA ASP A 44 -12.64 1.37 -3.34
C ASP A 44 -11.54 0.77 -2.45
N SER A 45 -10.94 -0.34 -2.87
CA SER A 45 -9.84 -1.00 -2.18
C SER A 45 -8.69 -1.26 -3.14
N ILE A 46 -7.50 -1.43 -2.56
CA ILE A 46 -6.30 -1.77 -3.30
C ILE A 46 -5.98 -3.24 -3.05
N TYR A 47 -5.69 -4.00 -4.10
CA TYR A 47 -5.32 -5.41 -4.03
C TYR A 47 -3.91 -5.62 -4.53
N CYS A 48 -3.18 -6.59 -3.97
CA CYS A 48 -1.93 -7.06 -4.54
C CYS A 48 -1.72 -8.56 -4.29
N PRO A 49 -0.89 -9.24 -5.09
CA PRO A 49 -0.61 -10.66 -4.90
C PRO A 49 -0.05 -10.94 -3.51
N ILE A 50 -0.43 -12.06 -2.91
CA ILE A 50 0.08 -12.43 -1.60
C ILE A 50 1.56 -12.82 -1.67
N SER A 51 2.34 -12.35 -0.70
CA SER A 51 3.68 -12.89 -0.43
C SER A 51 3.72 -13.52 0.96
N LYS A 52 4.47 -14.61 1.14
CA LYS A 52 4.53 -15.34 2.42
C LYS A 52 4.97 -14.46 3.60
N SER A 53 5.89 -13.53 3.36
CA SER A 53 6.36 -12.61 4.40
C SER A 53 5.32 -11.54 4.72
N ALA A 54 4.70 -10.92 3.71
CA ALA A 54 3.68 -9.90 3.92
C ALA A 54 2.44 -10.49 4.60
N ALA A 55 1.96 -11.66 4.18
CA ALA A 55 0.81 -12.34 4.79
C ALA A 55 1.02 -12.57 6.28
N ARG A 56 2.14 -13.20 6.66
CA ARG A 56 2.49 -13.47 8.05
C ARG A 56 2.56 -12.18 8.89
N ASN A 57 3.13 -11.12 8.33
CA ASN A 57 3.24 -9.84 9.04
C ASN A 57 1.85 -9.20 9.23
N VAL A 58 1.03 -9.19 8.18
CA VAL A 58 -0.31 -8.58 8.15
C VAL A 58 -1.29 -9.30 9.07
N GLU A 59 -1.23 -10.64 9.15
CA GLU A 59 -2.05 -11.44 10.08
C GLU A 59 -1.86 -11.02 11.55
N LYS A 60 -0.65 -10.60 11.93
CA LYS A 60 -0.33 -10.16 13.28
C LYS A 60 -0.48 -8.65 13.47
N ARG A 61 -0.22 -7.88 12.42
CA ARG A 61 -0.13 -6.41 12.41
C ARG A 61 -0.72 -5.89 11.10
N SER A 62 -2.04 -5.67 11.11
CA SER A 62 -2.81 -5.28 9.93
C SER A 62 -2.54 -3.86 9.45
N LYS A 63 -2.03 -2.97 10.31
CA LYS A 63 -1.68 -1.59 9.95
C LYS A 63 -0.44 -1.57 9.07
N VAL A 64 -0.58 -1.03 7.87
CA VAL A 64 0.48 -0.94 6.87
C VAL A 64 0.57 0.47 6.29
N VAL A 65 1.68 0.73 5.61
CA VAL A 65 1.84 1.91 4.77
C VAL A 65 2.07 1.45 3.33
N VAL A 66 1.42 2.11 2.38
CA VAL A 66 1.77 1.96 0.96
C VAL A 66 2.39 3.26 0.46
N LEU A 67 3.56 3.16 -0.16
CA LEU A 67 4.34 4.28 -0.64
C LEU A 67 4.55 4.18 -2.15
N TRP A 68 4.06 5.17 -2.88
CA TRP A 68 4.41 5.39 -4.27
C TRP A 68 5.57 6.38 -4.37
N PRO A 69 6.63 6.07 -5.13
CA PRO A 69 7.68 7.04 -5.42
C PRO A 69 7.11 8.22 -6.23
N PRO A 70 7.81 9.37 -6.27
CA PRO A 70 7.40 10.48 -7.12
C PRO A 70 7.33 10.05 -8.60
N TYR A 71 6.26 10.43 -9.30
CA TYR A 71 6.11 10.15 -10.73
C TYR A 71 6.89 11.13 -11.63
N ALA A 72 7.44 12.21 -11.07
CA ALA A 72 8.24 13.20 -11.76
C ALA A 72 9.46 13.58 -10.92
N THR A 73 10.54 14.02 -11.58
CA THR A 73 11.70 14.63 -10.92
C THR A 73 11.25 15.80 -10.05
N ASP A 74 11.78 15.87 -8.82
CA ASP A 74 11.40 16.85 -7.79
C ASP A 74 9.91 16.84 -7.38
N GLY A 75 9.17 15.80 -7.79
CA GLY A 75 7.80 15.57 -7.35
C GLY A 75 7.72 15.05 -5.91
N TYR A 76 6.49 14.84 -5.45
CA TYR A 76 6.21 14.28 -4.13
C TYR A 76 5.85 12.80 -4.24
N SER A 77 6.12 12.04 -3.16
CA SER A 77 5.60 10.69 -2.98
C SER A 77 4.15 10.72 -2.52
N MET A 78 3.37 9.72 -2.93
CA MET A 78 2.09 9.43 -2.30
C MET A 78 2.30 8.37 -1.21
N ILE A 79 1.79 8.64 -0.02
CA ILE A 79 1.90 7.76 1.14
C ILE A 79 0.47 7.55 1.64
N VAL A 80 0.09 6.28 1.78
CA VAL A 80 -1.26 5.88 2.22
C VAL A 80 -1.11 4.99 3.45
N ASP A 81 -1.63 5.46 4.58
CA ASP A 81 -1.87 4.61 5.75
C ASP A 81 -3.09 3.74 5.46
N ALA A 82 -3.00 2.45 5.77
CA ALA A 82 -4.05 1.50 5.45
C ALA A 82 -4.16 0.36 6.47
N GLU A 83 -5.33 -0.26 6.49
CA GLU A 83 -5.50 -1.60 7.05
C GLU A 83 -5.33 -2.62 5.92
N CYS A 84 -4.60 -3.70 6.20
CA CYS A 84 -4.36 -4.79 5.28
C CYS A 84 -4.88 -6.09 5.87
N VAL A 85 -5.50 -6.92 5.04
CA VAL A 85 -5.96 -8.26 5.39
C VAL A 85 -5.63 -9.22 4.25
N ALA A 86 -5.32 -10.47 4.59
CA ALA A 86 -5.17 -11.53 3.60
C ALA A 86 -6.55 -12.09 3.21
N GLU A 87 -6.85 -12.10 1.92
CA GLU A 87 -8.09 -12.64 1.34
C GLU A 87 -7.73 -13.64 0.23
N GLY A 88 -7.73 -14.94 0.56
CA GLY A 88 -7.36 -15.99 -0.39
C GLY A 88 -5.90 -15.86 -0.85
N GLU A 89 -5.69 -15.58 -2.13
CA GLU A 89 -4.36 -15.42 -2.73
C GLU A 89 -3.94 -13.95 -2.92
N GLU A 90 -4.72 -13.00 -2.40
CA GLU A 90 -4.43 -11.57 -2.46
C GLU A 90 -4.36 -10.95 -1.06
N LEU A 91 -3.69 -9.80 -0.98
CA LEU A 91 -3.82 -8.88 0.14
C LEU A 91 -4.79 -7.78 -0.27
N LYS A 92 -5.81 -7.54 0.56
CA LYS A 92 -6.70 -6.39 0.45
C LYS A 92 -6.20 -5.29 1.37
N VAL A 93 -5.93 -4.13 0.79
CA VAL A 93 -5.41 -2.93 1.43
C VAL A 93 -6.49 -1.85 1.35
N THR A 94 -7.03 -1.47 2.50
CA THR A 94 -8.07 -0.46 2.63
C THR A 94 -7.48 0.82 3.25
N PRO A 95 -7.41 1.93 2.50
CA PRO A 95 -6.95 3.22 3.01
C PRO A 95 -7.69 3.66 4.29
N LYS A 96 -7.02 4.43 5.15
CA LYS A 96 -7.57 4.97 6.41
C LYS A 96 -7.51 6.49 6.49
#